data_AF-A0A177QJK6-F1
#
_entry.id   AF-A0A177QJK6-F1
#
_cell.length_a   1.000
_cell.length_b   1.000
_cell.length_c   1.000
_cell.angle_alpha   90.00
_cell.angle_beta   90.00
_cell.angle_gamma   90.00
#
_symmetry.space_group_name_H-M   'P 1'
#
loop_
_entity.id
_entity.type
_entity.pdbx_description
1 polymer ?
#
loop_
_entity_poly.entity_id
_entity_poly.type
_entity_poly.pdbx_seq_one_letter_code
_entity_poly.pdbx_strand_id
1 'polypeptide(L)'
;MTDRELLAHVRALTADPRFAPHFRQLVDLRDVTDLQVAASTIREMLRLNPFGAGAWRALVVTKDEVFGMARMSQLLTDESPDELQIFRKLDDALQWLGIADAKEELLLALSQALRFLGWIRPSIAERSVLPPELLLISQWRHMT
;
A
#
# COMPACT_ATOMS: atom_id res chain seq x y z
N MET A 1 5.41 13.05 -3.54
CA MET A 1 4.80 12.16 -4.55
C MET A 1 4.42 12.99 -5.75
N THR A 2 4.93 12.61 -6.91
CA THR A 2 4.76 13.29 -8.20
C THR A 2 3.92 12.45 -9.17
N ASP A 3 3.46 13.08 -10.25
CA ASP A 3 2.75 12.39 -11.34
C ASP A 3 3.54 11.19 -11.90
N ARG A 4 4.84 11.40 -12.14
CA ARG A 4 5.74 10.37 -12.69
C ARG A 4 5.85 9.17 -11.77
N GLU A 5 6.03 9.43 -10.48
CA GLU A 5 6.13 8.39 -9.46
C GLU A 5 4.85 7.54 -9.42
N LEU A 6 3.69 8.21 -9.35
CA LEU A 6 2.40 7.54 -9.27
C LEU A 6 2.13 6.64 -10.50
N LEU A 7 2.36 7.16 -11.71
CA LEU A 7 2.14 6.40 -12.94
C LEU A 7 3.16 5.28 -13.11
N ALA A 8 4.42 5.50 -12.74
CA ALA A 8 5.44 4.45 -12.77
C ALA A 8 5.07 3.28 -11.86
N HIS A 9 4.54 3.58 -10.67
CA HIS A 9 4.09 2.54 -9.74
C HIS A 9 2.95 1.69 -10.32
N VAL A 10 1.87 2.32 -10.81
CA VAL A 10 0.75 1.56 -11.37
C VAL A 10 1.16 0.77 -12.60
N ARG A 11 1.96 1.34 -13.50
CA ARG A 11 2.48 0.63 -14.68
C ARG A 11 3.33 -0.58 -14.29
N ALA A 12 4.14 -0.48 -13.23
CA ALA A 12 4.93 -1.60 -12.73
C ALA A 12 4.03 -2.73 -12.21
N LEU A 13 2.93 -2.42 -11.53
CA LEU A 13 1.96 -3.43 -11.08
C LEU A 13 1.26 -4.11 -12.25
N THR A 14 0.77 -3.33 -13.20
CA THR A 14 0.08 -3.85 -14.39
C THR A 14 0.99 -4.74 -15.25
N ALA A 15 2.30 -4.49 -15.24
CA ALA A 15 3.27 -5.25 -16.03
C ALA A 15 3.86 -6.47 -15.30
N ASP A 16 3.66 -6.64 -13.99
CA ASP A 16 4.22 -7.77 -13.24
C ASP A 16 3.40 -9.04 -13.51
N PRO A 17 3.96 -10.09 -14.15
CA PRO A 17 3.23 -11.32 -14.45
C PRO A 17 2.82 -12.12 -13.20
N ARG A 18 3.36 -11.78 -12.02
CA ARG A 18 2.99 -12.40 -10.74
C ARG A 18 1.84 -11.67 -10.05
N PHE A 19 1.45 -10.50 -10.57
CA PHE A 19 0.35 -9.74 -9.99
C PHE A 19 -0.97 -10.48 -10.21
N ALA A 20 -1.71 -10.72 -9.13
CA ALA A 20 -3.07 -11.25 -9.22
C ALA A 20 -4.10 -10.13 -8.98
N PRO A 21 -5.13 -9.98 -9.84
CA PRO A 21 -6.11 -8.90 -9.72
C PRO A 21 -6.90 -8.87 -8.42
N HIS A 22 -6.95 -9.97 -7.65
CA HIS A 22 -7.68 -10.09 -6.39
C HIS A 22 -6.78 -9.86 -5.15
N PHE A 23 -5.56 -9.37 -5.35
CA PHE A 23 -4.66 -9.09 -4.23
C PHE A 23 -5.22 -8.06 -3.26
N ARG A 24 -4.84 -8.24 -1.99
CA ARG A 24 -5.02 -7.24 -0.95
C ARG A 24 -3.87 -6.24 -1.00
N GLN A 25 -4.18 -4.95 -1.01
CA GLN A 25 -3.18 -3.88 -1.08
C GLN A 25 -3.23 -3.00 0.16
N LEU A 26 -2.06 -2.71 0.72
CA LEU A 26 -1.88 -1.63 1.69
C LEU A 26 -1.04 -0.52 1.04
N VAL A 27 -1.60 0.67 0.93
CA VAL A 27 -0.91 1.88 0.49
C VAL A 27 -0.72 2.79 1.69
N ASP A 28 0.53 2.91 2.15
CA ASP A 28 0.87 3.75 3.31
C ASP A 28 1.37 5.12 2.82
N LEU A 29 0.55 6.14 3.03
CA LEU A 29 0.83 7.53 2.62
C LEU A 29 1.13 8.44 3.82
N ARG A 30 1.35 7.89 5.01
CA ARG A 30 1.57 8.69 6.23
C ARG A 30 2.80 9.58 6.16
N ASP A 31 3.83 9.12 5.45
CA ASP A 31 5.10 9.82 5.28
C ASP A 31 5.11 10.72 4.03
N VAL A 32 4.01 10.81 3.27
CA VAL A 32 3.96 11.72 2.12
C VAL A 32 3.96 13.17 2.61
N THR A 33 5.05 13.87 2.35
CA THR A 33 5.22 15.26 2.77
C THR A 33 4.65 16.27 1.79
N ASP A 34 4.72 15.95 0.51
CA ASP A 34 4.35 16.82 -0.60
C ASP A 34 3.62 16.02 -1.69
N LEU A 35 2.58 16.63 -2.26
CA LEU A 35 1.70 16.03 -3.25
C LEU A 35 1.63 16.91 -4.51
N GLN A 36 2.38 16.50 -5.54
CA GLN A 36 2.43 17.17 -6.82
C GLN A 36 1.80 16.25 -7.89
N VAL A 37 0.51 15.99 -7.72
CA VAL A 37 -0.25 15.09 -8.60
C VAL A 37 -1.41 15.85 -9.24
N ALA A 38 -1.42 15.88 -10.57
CA ALA A 38 -2.49 16.48 -11.35
C ALA A 38 -3.73 15.57 -11.41
N ALA A 39 -4.91 16.18 -11.53
CA ALA A 39 -6.16 15.45 -11.67
C ALA A 39 -6.18 14.52 -12.91
N SER A 40 -5.51 14.91 -14.00
CA SER A 40 -5.36 14.06 -15.20
C SER A 40 -4.62 12.77 -14.89
N THR A 41 -3.59 12.84 -14.05
CA THR A 41 -2.79 11.69 -13.62
C THR A 41 -3.60 10.74 -12.75
N ILE A 42 -4.45 11.28 -11.86
CA ILE A 42 -5.37 10.45 -11.07
C ILE A 42 -6.31 9.67 -11.99
N ARG A 43 -6.87 10.33 -13.01
CA ARG A 43 -7.73 9.65 -14.00
C ARG A 43 -6.99 8.58 -14.78
N GLU A 44 -5.76 8.87 -15.21
CA GLU A 44 -4.93 7.88 -15.91
C GLU A 44 -4.59 6.69 -15.00
N MET A 45 -4.20 6.95 -13.76
CA MET A 45 -3.96 5.93 -12.73
C MET A 45 -5.17 5.01 -12.54
N LEU A 46 -6.38 5.59 -12.43
CA LEU A 46 -7.62 4.82 -12.30
C LEU A 46 -7.89 3.94 -13.52
N ARG A 47 -7.58 4.41 -14.73
CA ARG A 47 -7.72 3.61 -15.97
C ARG A 47 -6.71 2.48 -16.08
N LEU A 48 -5.51 2.66 -15.53
CA LEU A 48 -4.43 1.66 -15.53
C LEU A 48 -4.53 0.68 -14.35
N ASN A 49 -5.45 0.90 -13.42
CA ASN A 49 -5.62 0.14 -12.19
C ASN A 49 -5.82 -1.37 -12.50
N PRO A 50 -4.89 -2.26 -12.11
CA PRO A 50 -4.98 -3.68 -12.45
C PRO A 50 -5.83 -4.50 -11.47
N PHE A 51 -6.33 -3.88 -10.39
CA PHE A 51 -7.15 -4.55 -9.38
C PHE A 51 -8.58 -4.81 -9.90
N GLY A 52 -9.09 -6.01 -9.63
CA GLY A 52 -10.38 -6.49 -10.09
C GLY A 52 -11.25 -7.01 -8.95
N ALA A 53 -12.30 -7.75 -9.32
CA ALA A 53 -13.27 -8.32 -8.37
C ALA A 53 -12.58 -9.10 -7.24
N GLY A 54 -12.94 -8.78 -6.00
CA GLY A 54 -12.39 -9.43 -4.81
C GLY A 54 -11.09 -8.82 -4.27
N ALA A 55 -10.51 -7.82 -4.93
CA ALA A 55 -9.42 -7.06 -4.35
C ALA A 55 -9.89 -6.16 -3.20
N TRP A 56 -9.07 -6.05 -2.17
CA TRP A 56 -9.31 -5.19 -1.01
C TRP A 56 -8.10 -4.26 -0.82
N ARG A 57 -8.32 -2.96 -0.92
CA ARG A 57 -7.26 -1.95 -0.90
C ARG A 57 -7.48 -0.96 0.23
N ALA A 58 -6.49 -0.85 1.10
CA ALA A 58 -6.49 0.09 2.21
C ALA A 58 -5.48 1.21 1.96
N LEU A 59 -5.94 2.46 2.02
CA LEU A 59 -5.08 3.65 1.95
C LEU A 59 -4.97 4.24 3.35
N VAL A 60 -3.75 4.32 3.89
CA VAL A 60 -3.51 4.94 5.20
C VAL A 60 -3.01 6.36 5.01
N VAL A 61 -3.78 7.33 5.46
CA VAL A 61 -3.54 8.75 5.20
C VAL A 61 -3.69 9.58 6.47
N THR A 62 -2.64 10.30 6.86
CA THR A 62 -2.65 11.18 8.04
C THR A 62 -2.97 12.64 7.71
N LYS A 63 -2.74 13.08 6.47
CA LYS A 63 -2.91 14.48 6.05
C LYS A 63 -4.22 14.71 5.30
N ASP A 64 -4.85 15.86 5.53
CA ASP A 64 -6.16 16.15 4.96
C ASP A 64 -6.12 16.39 3.45
N GLU A 65 -5.03 16.98 2.93
CA GLU A 65 -4.83 17.20 1.49
C GLU A 65 -4.80 15.86 0.71
N VAL A 66 -4.04 14.90 1.23
CA VAL A 66 -3.94 13.54 0.66
C VAL A 66 -5.25 12.79 0.83
N PHE A 67 -5.99 13.03 1.92
CA PHE A 67 -7.31 12.44 2.13
C PHE A 67 -8.33 12.97 1.11
N GLY A 68 -8.32 14.28 0.84
CA GLY A 68 -9.15 14.89 -0.18
C GLY A 68 -8.88 14.31 -1.57
N MET A 69 -7.61 14.11 -1.92
CA MET A 69 -7.22 13.44 -3.17
C MET A 69 -7.75 12.00 -3.25
N ALA A 70 -7.53 11.19 -2.21
CA ALA A 70 -7.97 9.80 -2.18
C ALA A 70 -9.51 9.68 -2.30
N ARG A 71 -10.25 10.63 -1.70
CA ARG A 71 -11.71 10.70 -1.83
C ARG A 71 -12.15 11.10 -3.23
N MET A 72 -11.46 12.05 -3.87
CA MET A 72 -11.72 12.40 -5.26
C MET A 72 -11.51 11.20 -6.19
N SER A 73 -10.50 10.37 -5.96
CA SER A 73 -10.33 9.15 -6.77
C SER A 73 -11.49 8.17 -6.61
N GLN A 74 -12.04 7.98 -5.40
CA GLN A 74 -13.21 7.12 -5.18
C GLN A 74 -14.44 7.61 -5.98
N LEU A 75 -14.70 8.92 -5.98
CA LEU A 75 -15.83 9.53 -6.69
C LEU A 75 -15.72 9.45 -8.22
N LEU A 76 -14.51 9.30 -8.77
CA LEU A 76 -14.27 9.22 -10.21
C LEU A 76 -14.43 7.79 -10.76
N THR A 77 -14.72 6.83 -9.89
CA THR A 77 -15.00 5.43 -10.23
C THR A 77 -16.46 5.13 -9.90
N ASP A 78 -17.34 5.15 -10.91
CA ASP A 78 -18.78 4.88 -10.73
C ASP A 78 -19.05 3.44 -10.24
N GLU A 79 -18.22 2.48 -10.64
CA GLU A 79 -18.24 1.09 -10.18
C GLU A 79 -16.81 0.54 -10.17
N SER A 80 -16.13 0.59 -9.02
CA SER A 80 -14.82 -0.05 -8.89
C SER A 80 -15.02 -1.54 -8.64
N PRO A 81 -14.34 -2.44 -9.38
CA PRO A 81 -14.44 -3.88 -9.13
C PRO A 81 -13.76 -4.29 -7.80
N ASP A 82 -12.91 -3.43 -7.25
CA ASP A 82 -12.23 -3.62 -5.97
C ASP A 82 -12.91 -2.85 -4.81
N GLU A 83 -12.73 -3.36 -3.60
CA GLU A 83 -13.11 -2.68 -2.36
C GLU A 83 -11.98 -1.74 -1.94
N LEU A 84 -12.22 -0.42 -1.94
CA LEU A 84 -11.23 0.60 -1.58
C LEU A 84 -11.69 1.38 -0.35
N GLN A 85 -10.90 1.34 0.73
CA GLN A 85 -11.19 2.08 1.95
C GLN A 85 -10.00 2.92 2.45
N ILE A 86 -10.30 4.11 2.98
CA ILE A 86 -9.30 5.06 3.49
C ILE A 86 -9.32 5.03 5.02
N PHE A 87 -8.14 4.89 5.63
CA PHE A 87 -7.94 4.81 7.07
C PHE A 87 -7.01 5.92 7.56
N ARG A 88 -7.22 6.35 8.82
CA ARG A 88 -6.31 7.27 9.51
C ARG A 88 -5.22 6.55 10.29
N LYS A 89 -5.44 5.30 10.66
CA LYS A 89 -4.51 4.47 11.43
C LYS A 89 -4.12 3.22 10.64
N LEU A 90 -2.86 2.85 10.75
CA LEU A 90 -2.33 1.66 10.09
C LEU A 90 -2.97 0.39 10.64
N ASP A 91 -3.14 0.29 11.96
CA ASP A 91 -3.66 -0.95 12.57
C ASP A 91 -5.11 -1.23 12.15
N ASP A 92 -5.95 -0.19 12.01
CA ASP A 92 -7.31 -0.34 11.48
C ASP A 92 -7.31 -0.88 10.05
N ALA A 93 -6.39 -0.40 9.20
CA ALA A 93 -6.24 -0.88 7.83
C ALA A 93 -5.77 -2.34 7.78
N LEU A 94 -4.80 -2.72 8.62
CA LEU A 94 -4.29 -4.09 8.71
C LEU A 94 -5.38 -5.06 9.20
N GLN A 95 -6.17 -4.64 10.19
CA GLN A 95 -7.31 -5.42 10.68
C GLN A 95 -8.34 -5.64 9.57
N TRP A 96 -8.69 -4.58 8.84
CA TRP A 96 -9.65 -4.64 7.75
C TRP A 96 -9.18 -5.53 6.59
N LEU A 97 -7.88 -5.48 6.26
CA LEU A 97 -7.28 -6.38 5.27
C LEU A 97 -7.14 -7.84 5.77
N GLY A 98 -7.42 -8.12 7.05
CA GLY A 98 -7.28 -9.45 7.64
C GLY A 98 -5.83 -9.93 7.71
N ILE A 99 -4.87 -9.01 7.86
CA ILE A 99 -3.42 -9.30 7.91
C ILE A 99 -2.75 -8.80 9.19
N ALA A 100 -3.53 -8.32 10.16
CA ALA A 100 -3.02 -7.92 11.48
C ALA A 100 -2.30 -9.09 12.16
N ASP A 101 -2.94 -10.26 12.20
CA ASP A 101 -2.38 -11.47 12.81
C ASP A 101 -1.10 -11.92 12.09
N ALA A 102 -1.10 -11.88 10.75
CA ALA A 102 0.08 -12.24 9.95
C ALA A 102 1.28 -11.31 10.19
N LYS A 103 1.06 -10.01 10.44
CA LYS A 103 2.11 -9.07 10.84
C LYS A 103 2.69 -9.44 12.20
N GLU A 104 1.83 -9.76 13.17
CA GLU A 104 2.28 -10.15 14.51
C GLU A 104 3.06 -11.46 14.49
N GLU A 105 2.59 -12.46 13.75
CA GLU A 105 3.29 -13.73 13.52
C GLU A 105 4.66 -13.53 12.89
N LEU A 106 4.76 -12.68 11.86
CA LEU A 106 6.03 -12.38 11.20
C LEU A 106 6.99 -11.64 12.14
N LEU A 107 6.51 -10.64 12.88
CA LEU A 107 7.32 -9.91 13.86
C LEU A 107 7.79 -10.83 14.99
N LEU A 108 6.95 -11.76 15.43
CA LEU A 108 7.27 -12.76 16.42
C LEU A 108 8.34 -13.73 15.89
N ALA A 109 8.17 -14.25 14.67
CA ALA A 109 9.13 -15.14 14.01
C ALA A 109 10.50 -14.47 13.82
N LEU A 110 10.53 -13.22 13.35
CA LEU A 110 11.75 -12.42 13.23
C LEU A 110 12.40 -12.17 14.60
N SER A 111 11.60 -11.84 15.61
CA SER A 111 12.09 -11.64 16.99
C SER A 111 12.70 -12.91 17.57
N GLN A 112 12.14 -14.09 17.28
CA GLN A 112 12.71 -15.37 17.70
C GLN A 112 14.01 -15.68 16.95
N ALA A 113 14.03 -15.49 15.62
CA ALA A 113 15.21 -15.70 14.79
C ALA A 113 16.39 -14.81 15.21
N LEU A 114 16.13 -13.53 15.51
CA LEU A 114 17.16 -12.58 15.97
C LEU A 114 17.72 -12.93 17.35
N ARG A 115 16.90 -13.46 18.28
CA ARG A 115 17.37 -13.98 19.57
C ARG A 115 18.27 -15.21 19.39
N PHE A 116 17.92 -16.08 18.46
CA PHE A 116 18.71 -17.28 18.14
C PHE A 116 20.08 -16.95 17.54
N LEU A 117 20.18 -15.81 16.84
CA LEU A 117 21.41 -15.33 16.21
C LEU A 117 22.26 -14.41 17.12
N GLY A 118 21.85 -14.18 18.38
CA GLY A 118 22.64 -13.37 19.34
C GLY A 118 22.76 -11.88 19.01
N TRP A 119 21.98 -11.37 18.04
CA TRP A 119 21.95 -9.96 17.66
C TRP A 119 20.77 -9.24 18.31
N ILE A 120 21.03 -8.50 19.39
CA ILE A 120 20.14 -7.44 19.85
C ILE A 120 20.92 -6.13 19.98
N ARG A 121 20.78 -5.29 18.95
CA ARG A 121 20.32 -3.90 19.12
C ARG A 121 19.31 -3.59 18.01
N PRO A 122 18.14 -3.01 18.33
CA PRO A 122 17.12 -2.74 17.32
C PRO A 122 17.52 -1.50 16.51
N SER A 123 17.96 -1.73 15.28
CA SER A 123 17.89 -0.74 14.21
C SER A 123 17.04 -1.40 13.13
N ILE A 124 15.77 -1.00 13.05
CA ILE A 124 14.84 -1.52 12.04
C ILE A 124 15.30 -0.96 10.69
N ALA A 125 16.10 -1.74 9.98
CA ALA A 125 16.40 -1.57 8.58
C ALA A 125 16.23 -2.91 7.86
N GLU A 126 15.31 -2.87 6.90
CA GLU A 126 15.22 -3.71 5.70
C GLU A 126 14.45 -5.05 5.66
N ARG A 127 13.59 -5.04 4.62
CA ARG A 127 13.15 -6.12 3.71
C ARG A 127 12.16 -7.15 4.26
N SER A 128 10.90 -6.71 4.19
CA SER A 128 9.69 -7.52 4.09
C SER A 128 9.84 -8.68 3.10
N VAL A 129 10.07 -9.89 3.62
CA VAL A 129 9.78 -11.15 2.93
C VAL A 129 8.34 -11.50 3.28
N LEU A 130 7.40 -11.10 2.43
CA LEU A 130 6.01 -11.55 2.53
C LEU A 130 5.80 -12.73 1.57
N PRO A 131 4.94 -13.70 1.93
CA PRO A 131 4.59 -14.80 1.03
C PRO A 131 4.03 -14.24 -0.30
N PRO A 132 4.36 -14.88 -1.44
CA PRO A 132 4.13 -14.33 -2.77
C PRO A 132 2.65 -14.12 -3.11
N GLU A 133 1.73 -14.76 -2.37
CA GLU A 133 0.29 -14.64 -2.58
C GLU A 133 -0.41 -13.52 -1.80
N LEU A 134 0.25 -12.80 -0.88
CA LEU A 134 -0.52 -12.11 0.18
C LEU A 134 -0.32 -10.62 0.41
N LEU A 135 0.62 -9.92 -0.24
CA LEU A 135 0.63 -8.46 -0.08
C LEU A 135 1.55 -7.76 -1.06
N LEU A 136 1.04 -6.71 -1.69
CA LEU A 136 1.88 -5.66 -2.23
C LEU A 136 1.86 -4.46 -1.26
N ILE A 137 2.95 -4.30 -0.49
CA ILE A 137 3.17 -3.09 0.32
C ILE A 137 3.93 -2.10 -0.55
N SER A 138 3.28 -1.01 -0.97
CA SER A 138 3.98 0.15 -1.51
C SER A 138 4.28 1.14 -0.38
N GLN A 139 5.51 1.08 0.15
CA GLN A 139 6.01 2.15 1.03
C GLN A 139 6.68 3.24 0.19
N TRP A 140 6.15 4.46 0.28
CA TRP A 140 6.74 5.64 -0.33
C TRP A 140 7.67 6.31 0.67
N ARG A 141 8.97 5.97 0.63
CA ARG A 141 10.02 6.68 1.39
C ARG A 141 10.79 7.64 0.50
N HIS A 142 11.06 8.82 1.04
CA HIS A 142 11.82 9.91 0.43
C HIS A 142 13.02 9.44 -0.40
N MET A 143 13.03 9.75 -1.69
CA MET A 143 14.25 9.95 -2.46
C MET A 143 14.30 11.43 -2.83
N THR A 144 15.17 12.15 -2.12
CA THR A 144 15.62 13.49 -2.51
C THR A 144 16.60 13.37 -3.67
#